data_AF-A0A166DTL4-F1
#
_entry.id   AF-A0A166DTL4-F1
#
_cell.length_a   1.000
_cell.length_b   1.000
_cell.length_c   1.000
_cell.angle_alpha   90.00
_cell.angle_beta   90.00
_cell.angle_gamma   90.00
#
_symmetry.space_group_name_H-M   'P 1'
#
loop_
_entity.id
_entity.type
_entity.pdbx_description
1 polymer ?
#
loop_
_entity_poly.entity_id
_entity_poly.type
_entity_poly.pdbx_seq_one_letter_code
_entity_poly.pdbx_strand_id
1 'polypeptide(L)'
;MLFELPDNKVLYQALIDRNPDFDGRAYVGVRSTGVFCRLTCPARKPKFENCCFFETISECFEAGFRPCKRCHPVGTSAENDEVVTRLLCEFEAKPHHKWSESDIAKLGLDPSTVRRSFKRQFGITFLEMARLSRLRDGFETLSDGGKVVDAQLASGFSSPDAFRQAFARLLGCKPAELKGDGLLKADWFDTPLGAMIAVSDDRALHLLEFADRKALPAELARLRKQVKGDLGLGRTTPTDQISLELREFFEGKRLDFDVPLVMHGTEFTKDVWRELRRIPIGATKSYSQLARQMGKPSSTRAVARANGANQIAIVIPCHRVVGMDGGLTGYGGGLWRKQKLIDVELKIARSKGLIDVSG
;
A
#
# COMPACT_ATOMS: atom_id res chain seq x y z
N MET A 1 -25.25 2.04 -19.33
CA MET A 1 -24.30 1.46 -20.29
C MET A 1 -22.99 2.18 -20.07
N LEU A 2 -22.05 1.55 -19.36
CA LEU A 2 -20.75 2.13 -18.99
C LEU A 2 -19.79 2.05 -20.17
N PHE A 3 -19.14 3.15 -20.53
CA PHE A 3 -18.13 3.16 -21.57
C PHE A 3 -16.82 2.62 -20.98
N GLU A 4 -16.51 1.35 -21.23
CA GLU A 4 -15.17 0.83 -21.00
C GLU A 4 -14.15 1.66 -21.81
N LEU A 5 -13.02 1.97 -21.17
CA LEU A 5 -11.92 2.63 -21.85
C LEU A 5 -11.44 1.82 -23.07
N PRO A 6 -11.17 2.47 -24.21
CA PRO A 6 -10.55 1.79 -25.34
C PRO A 6 -9.18 1.20 -25.00
N ASP A 7 -8.69 0.30 -25.85
CA ASP A 7 -7.37 -0.29 -25.70
C ASP A 7 -6.27 0.77 -25.48
N ASN A 8 -5.27 0.43 -24.68
CA ASN A 8 -4.18 1.33 -24.32
C ASN A 8 -3.43 1.89 -25.54
N LYS A 9 -3.36 1.17 -26.67
CA LYS A 9 -2.76 1.71 -27.91
C LYS A 9 -3.61 2.82 -28.51
N VAL A 10 -4.93 2.71 -28.46
CA VAL A 10 -5.87 3.75 -28.92
C VAL A 10 -5.74 4.98 -28.03
N LEU A 11 -5.70 4.79 -26.71
CA LEU A 11 -5.50 5.89 -25.76
C LEU A 11 -4.12 6.54 -25.88
N TYR A 12 -3.09 5.76 -26.22
CA TYR A 12 -1.77 6.31 -26.51
C TYR A 12 -1.75 7.11 -27.80
N GLN A 13 -2.41 6.64 -28.85
CA GLN A 13 -2.53 7.41 -30.09
C GLN A 13 -3.29 8.72 -29.83
N ALA A 14 -4.41 8.66 -29.09
CA ALA A 14 -5.15 9.85 -28.65
C ALA A 14 -4.28 10.82 -27.81
N LEU A 15 -3.38 10.30 -26.98
CA LEU A 15 -2.41 11.09 -26.23
C LEU A 15 -1.40 11.79 -27.15
N ILE A 16 -0.88 11.09 -28.16
CA ILE A 16 0.05 11.67 -29.16
C ILE A 16 -0.66 12.79 -29.94
N ASP A 17 -1.88 12.50 -30.40
CA ASP A 17 -2.69 13.40 -31.24
C ASP A 17 -3.34 14.55 -30.45
N ARG A 18 -3.28 14.49 -29.11
CA ARG A 18 -3.97 15.43 -28.20
C ARG A 18 -5.47 15.51 -28.49
N ASN A 19 -6.09 14.35 -28.70
CA ASN A 19 -7.49 14.27 -29.08
C ASN A 19 -8.40 14.81 -27.93
N PRO A 20 -9.21 15.87 -28.18
CA PRO A 20 -10.12 16.43 -27.18
C PRO A 20 -11.31 15.53 -26.84
N ASP A 21 -11.64 14.54 -27.68
CA ASP A 21 -12.77 13.61 -27.46
C ASP A 21 -12.61 12.74 -26.20
N PHE A 22 -11.38 12.67 -25.68
CA PHE A 22 -11.00 11.95 -24.48
C PHE A 22 -10.80 12.86 -23.27
N ASP A 23 -10.93 14.19 -23.42
CA ASP A 23 -10.80 15.10 -22.28
C ASP A 23 -11.93 14.84 -21.26
N GLY A 24 -11.56 14.75 -19.98
CA GLY A 24 -12.45 14.36 -18.89
C GLY A 24 -12.87 12.88 -18.86
N ARG A 25 -12.57 12.08 -19.91
CA ARG A 25 -12.96 10.66 -20.04
C ARG A 25 -11.80 9.68 -19.86
N ALA A 26 -10.57 10.15 -20.09
CA ALA A 26 -9.37 9.35 -19.92
C ALA A 26 -8.19 10.21 -19.46
N TYR A 27 -7.37 9.62 -18.60
CA TYR A 27 -6.18 10.24 -18.04
C TYR A 27 -4.97 9.33 -18.27
N VAL A 28 -3.80 9.91 -18.48
CA VAL A 28 -2.55 9.16 -18.57
C VAL A 28 -1.71 9.40 -17.32
N GLY A 29 -1.38 8.34 -16.59
CA GLY A 29 -0.30 8.32 -15.62
C GLY A 29 1.04 8.03 -16.29
N VAL A 30 2.05 8.85 -15.98
CA VAL A 30 3.40 8.74 -16.53
C VAL A 30 4.33 8.18 -15.46
N ARG A 31 4.69 6.90 -15.59
CA ARG A 31 5.46 6.14 -14.59
C ARG A 31 6.81 6.77 -14.26
N SER A 32 7.49 7.30 -15.28
CA SER A 32 8.82 7.90 -15.14
C SER A 32 8.83 9.20 -14.35
N THR A 33 7.70 9.90 -14.23
CA THR A 33 7.61 11.20 -13.54
C THR A 33 6.63 11.19 -12.37
N GLY A 34 5.85 10.13 -12.19
CA GLY A 34 4.80 10.06 -11.16
C GLY A 34 3.66 11.05 -11.39
N VAL A 35 3.52 11.62 -12.60
CA VAL A 35 2.49 12.63 -12.93
C VAL A 35 1.37 12.02 -13.76
N PHE A 36 0.11 12.32 -13.45
CA PHE A 36 -1.00 12.08 -14.37
C PHE A 36 -1.45 13.34 -15.09
N CYS A 37 -1.83 13.19 -16.35
CA CYS A 37 -2.20 14.27 -17.27
C CYS A 37 -3.51 13.95 -17.99
N ARG A 38 -4.15 15.01 -18.50
CA ARG A 38 -5.12 14.91 -19.59
C ARG A 38 -4.44 14.44 -20.87
N LEU A 39 -5.16 13.76 -21.77
CA LEU A 39 -4.59 13.36 -23.06
C LEU A 39 -4.25 14.57 -23.96
N THR A 40 -4.98 15.68 -23.75
CA THR A 40 -4.76 16.98 -24.39
C THR A 40 -3.58 17.77 -23.80
N CYS A 41 -2.90 17.26 -22.77
CA CYS A 41 -1.82 17.98 -22.10
C CYS A 41 -0.70 18.41 -23.07
N PRO A 42 -0.27 19.69 -23.05
CA PRO A 42 0.76 20.21 -23.96
C PRO A 42 2.19 19.78 -23.60
N ALA A 43 2.37 19.06 -22.48
CA ALA A 43 3.67 18.54 -22.07
C ALA A 43 4.28 17.57 -23.10
N ARG A 44 5.60 17.39 -23.04
CA ARG A 44 6.33 16.42 -23.87
C ARG A 44 5.70 15.04 -23.69
N LYS A 45 5.41 14.37 -24.80
CA LYS A 45 4.72 13.08 -24.78
C LYS A 45 5.66 11.98 -24.25
N PRO A 46 5.24 11.20 -23.24
CA PRO A 46 6.02 10.07 -22.74
C PRO A 46 6.07 8.93 -23.75
N LYS A 47 7.06 8.04 -23.61
CA LYS A 47 7.09 6.77 -24.34
C LYS A 47 5.93 5.88 -23.90
N PHE A 48 5.40 5.06 -24.81
CA PHE A 48 4.28 4.15 -24.53
C PHE A 48 4.52 3.26 -23.31
N GLU A 49 5.71 2.69 -23.18
CA GLU A 49 6.14 1.84 -22.05
C GLU A 49 6.02 2.51 -20.67
N ASN A 50 6.04 3.84 -20.63
CA ASN A 50 5.92 4.64 -19.41
C ASN A 50 4.48 5.12 -19.14
N CYS A 51 3.52 4.74 -19.97
CA CYS A 51 2.12 5.16 -19.85
C CYS A 51 1.28 4.09 -19.15
N CYS A 52 0.36 4.54 -18.31
CA CYS A 52 -0.83 3.79 -17.89
C CYS A 52 -2.03 4.71 -17.99
N PHE A 53 -3.17 4.17 -18.37
CA PHE A 53 -4.38 4.96 -18.60
C PHE A 53 -5.44 4.63 -17.54
N PHE A 54 -6.22 5.65 -17.20
CA PHE A 54 -7.21 5.63 -16.14
C PHE A 54 -8.48 6.31 -16.62
N GLU A 55 -9.63 5.81 -16.19
CA GLU A 55 -10.93 6.37 -16.55
C GLU A 55 -11.22 7.58 -15.67
N THR A 56 -10.81 7.49 -14.40
CA THR A 56 -11.11 8.49 -13.39
C THR A 56 -9.86 9.12 -12.76
N ILE A 57 -10.04 10.34 -12.25
CA ILE A 57 -9.04 11.02 -11.43
C ILE A 57 -8.78 10.24 -10.13
N SER A 58 -9.80 9.55 -9.58
CA SER A 58 -9.66 8.69 -8.40
C SER A 58 -8.60 7.63 -8.61
N GLU A 59 -8.72 6.88 -9.72
CA GLU A 59 -7.77 5.83 -10.08
C GLU A 59 -6.37 6.37 -10.24
N CYS A 60 -6.21 7.59 -10.78
CA CYS A 60 -4.92 8.25 -10.86
C CYS A 60 -4.30 8.49 -9.48
N PHE A 61 -5.07 9.00 -8.52
CA PHE A 61 -4.61 9.23 -7.14
C PHE A 61 -4.34 7.92 -6.39
N GLU A 62 -5.21 6.92 -6.55
CA GLU A 62 -5.05 5.58 -5.96
C GLU A 62 -3.84 4.85 -6.51
N ALA A 63 -3.56 5.00 -7.80
CA ALA A 63 -2.35 4.50 -8.45
C ALA A 63 -1.09 5.31 -8.10
N GLY A 64 -1.21 6.36 -7.27
CA GLY A 64 -0.09 7.13 -6.74
C GLY A 64 0.43 8.23 -7.65
N PHE A 65 -0.32 8.63 -8.68
CA PHE A 65 0.08 9.74 -9.55
C PHE A 65 -0.31 11.10 -8.97
N ARG A 66 0.53 12.11 -9.18
CA ARG A 66 0.23 13.50 -8.86
C ARG A 66 -0.37 14.25 -10.04
N PRO A 67 -1.29 15.19 -9.81
CA PRO A 67 -1.87 15.96 -10.90
C PRO A 67 -0.79 16.82 -11.57
N CYS A 68 -0.86 16.87 -12.90
CA CYS A 68 0.05 17.69 -13.69
C CYS A 68 -0.18 19.18 -13.46
N LYS A 69 0.88 19.89 -13.04
CA LYS A 69 0.90 21.35 -12.87
C LYS A 69 0.82 22.15 -14.19
N ARG A 70 0.81 21.48 -15.34
CA ARG A 70 0.65 22.15 -16.65
C ARG A 70 -0.78 22.09 -17.13
N CYS A 71 -1.38 20.90 -17.18
CA CYS A 71 -2.74 20.74 -17.65
C CYS A 71 -3.79 20.81 -16.54
N HIS A 72 -3.40 20.90 -15.26
CA HIS A 72 -4.30 20.99 -14.10
C HIS A 72 -5.49 20.04 -14.22
N PRO A 73 -5.27 18.71 -14.31
CA PRO A 73 -6.29 17.74 -14.69
C PRO A 73 -7.46 17.65 -13.69
N VAL A 74 -7.29 18.22 -12.49
CA VAL A 74 -8.31 18.29 -11.43
C VAL A 74 -9.16 19.56 -11.55
N GLY A 75 -8.61 20.63 -12.15
CA GLY A 75 -9.23 21.95 -12.21
C GLY A 75 -10.45 22.02 -13.13
N THR A 76 -10.40 21.38 -14.30
CA THR A 76 -11.51 21.36 -15.27
C THR A 76 -12.76 20.63 -14.76
N SER A 77 -12.61 19.64 -13.86
CA SER A 77 -13.77 19.00 -13.23
C SER A 77 -14.43 19.92 -12.19
N ALA A 78 -13.70 20.91 -11.64
CA ALA A 78 -14.11 21.78 -10.54
C ALA A 78 -14.80 23.08 -10.95
N GLU A 79 -14.83 23.38 -12.25
CA GLU A 79 -15.36 24.64 -12.79
C GLU A 79 -16.85 24.92 -12.43
N ASN A 80 -17.59 23.92 -11.94
CA ASN A 80 -19.00 24.04 -11.55
C ASN A 80 -19.29 23.89 -10.04
N ASP A 81 -18.27 23.76 -9.18
CA ASP A 81 -18.46 23.62 -7.73
C ASP A 81 -17.45 24.50 -6.96
N GLU A 82 -17.94 25.64 -6.45
CA GLU A 82 -17.16 26.63 -5.71
C GLU A 82 -16.48 26.04 -4.46
N VAL A 83 -17.14 25.08 -3.80
CA VAL A 83 -16.61 24.40 -2.61
C VAL A 83 -15.40 23.56 -2.97
N VAL A 84 -15.49 22.85 -4.09
CA VAL A 84 -14.38 22.02 -4.59
C VAL A 84 -13.22 22.86 -5.07
N THR A 85 -13.49 23.90 -5.87
CA THR A 85 -12.47 24.82 -6.36
C THR A 85 -11.69 25.46 -5.21
N ARG A 86 -12.41 25.97 -4.20
CA ARG A 86 -11.80 26.59 -3.02
C ARG A 86 -10.91 25.62 -2.24
N LEU A 87 -11.35 24.38 -2.04
CA LEU A 87 -10.57 23.37 -1.32
C LEU A 87 -9.36 22.86 -2.11
N LEU A 88 -9.45 22.79 -3.44
CA LEU A 88 -8.30 22.45 -4.28
C LEU A 88 -7.24 23.55 -4.24
N CYS A 89 -7.63 24.83 -4.32
CA CYS A 89 -6.71 25.95 -4.15
C CYS A 89 -6.00 25.92 -2.78
N GLU A 90 -6.75 25.68 -1.70
CA GLU A 90 -6.20 25.55 -0.35
C GLU A 90 -5.25 24.33 -0.22
N PHE A 91 -5.61 23.22 -0.85
CA PHE A 91 -4.80 22.01 -0.87
C PHE A 91 -3.48 22.22 -1.65
N GLU A 92 -3.52 22.87 -2.80
CA GLU A 92 -2.33 23.22 -3.59
C GLU A 92 -1.42 24.22 -2.86
N ALA A 93 -1.99 25.16 -2.12
CA ALA A 93 -1.23 26.11 -1.30
C ALA A 93 -0.58 25.45 -0.07
N LYS A 94 -1.13 24.33 0.41
CA LYS A 94 -0.70 23.63 1.63
C LYS A 94 -0.54 22.12 1.40
N PRO A 95 0.36 21.67 0.50
CA PRO A 95 0.44 20.28 0.06
C PRO A 95 0.81 19.30 1.17
N HIS A 96 1.56 19.73 2.20
CA HIS A 96 1.96 18.89 3.33
C HIS A 96 1.00 18.94 4.53
N HIS A 97 -0.04 19.78 4.49
CA HIS A 97 -0.93 20.00 5.64
C HIS A 97 -1.79 18.79 5.95
N LYS A 98 -1.83 18.38 7.22
CA LYS A 98 -2.67 17.27 7.66
C LYS A 98 -4.12 17.74 7.82
N TRP A 99 -4.84 17.76 6.71
CA TRP A 99 -6.26 18.09 6.66
C TRP A 99 -7.11 17.18 7.56
N SER A 100 -8.06 17.81 8.26
CA SER A 100 -9.07 17.19 9.11
C SER A 100 -10.44 17.83 8.87
N GLU A 101 -11.51 17.22 9.40
CA GLU A 101 -12.85 17.84 9.34
C GLU A 101 -12.90 19.19 10.06
N SER A 102 -12.08 19.38 11.10
CA SER A 102 -11.97 20.68 11.79
C SER A 102 -11.38 21.76 10.89
N ASP A 103 -10.42 21.41 10.02
CA ASP A 103 -9.84 22.37 9.07
C ASP A 103 -10.88 22.79 8.02
N ILE A 104 -11.69 21.83 7.54
CA ILE A 104 -12.79 22.11 6.62
C ILE A 104 -13.80 23.06 7.28
N ALA A 105 -14.18 22.79 8.53
CA ALA A 105 -15.10 23.64 9.28
C ALA A 105 -14.54 25.06 9.50
N LYS A 106 -13.23 25.21 9.76
CA LYS A 106 -12.55 26.51 9.91
C LYS A 106 -12.53 27.33 8.62
N LEU A 107 -12.61 26.68 7.46
CA LEU A 107 -12.79 27.36 6.18
C LEU A 107 -14.24 27.82 5.94
N GLY A 108 -15.15 27.56 6.88
CA GLY A 108 -16.57 27.86 6.76
C GLY A 108 -17.30 26.88 5.84
N LEU A 109 -16.75 25.68 5.64
CA LEU A 109 -17.33 24.64 4.78
C LEU A 109 -17.91 23.51 5.65
N ASP A 110 -19.08 23.00 5.26
CA ASP A 110 -19.66 21.83 5.91
C ASP A 110 -18.95 20.53 5.47
N PRO A 111 -18.37 19.72 6.39
CA PRO A 111 -17.64 18.50 6.03
C PRO A 111 -18.46 17.47 5.26
N SER A 112 -19.78 17.39 5.52
CA SER A 112 -20.66 16.44 4.82
C SER A 112 -20.90 16.86 3.37
N THR A 113 -21.07 18.15 3.13
CA THR A 113 -21.21 18.76 1.81
C THR A 113 -19.92 18.59 1.00
N VAL A 114 -18.77 18.88 1.62
CA VAL A 114 -17.45 18.65 1.00
C VAL A 114 -17.25 17.18 0.64
N ARG A 115 -17.56 16.26 1.57
CA ARG A 115 -17.49 14.81 1.33
C ARG A 115 -18.34 14.40 0.12
N ARG A 116 -19.57 14.91 0.01
CA ARG A 116 -20.50 14.60 -1.07
C ARG A 116 -20.04 15.18 -2.40
N SER A 117 -19.63 16.45 -2.44
CA SER A 117 -19.13 17.10 -3.66
C SER A 117 -17.87 16.41 -4.20
N PHE A 118 -16.89 16.12 -3.34
CA PHE A 118 -15.67 15.42 -3.76
C PHE A 118 -15.95 13.98 -4.20
N LYS A 119 -16.81 13.22 -3.50
CA LYS A 119 -17.22 11.89 -3.96
C LYS A 119 -17.92 11.92 -5.32
N ARG A 120 -18.81 12.90 -5.53
CA ARG A 120 -19.54 13.08 -6.79
C ARG A 120 -18.60 13.39 -7.95
N GLN A 121 -17.59 14.21 -7.70
CA GLN A 121 -16.74 14.76 -8.77
C GLN A 121 -15.45 13.96 -9.02
N PHE A 122 -14.91 13.31 -7.99
CA PHE A 122 -13.63 12.61 -8.04
C PHE A 122 -13.67 11.18 -7.53
N GLY A 123 -14.82 10.66 -7.10
CA GLY A 123 -14.94 9.29 -6.55
C GLY A 123 -14.42 9.13 -5.11
N ILE A 124 -13.49 9.98 -4.67
CA ILE A 124 -12.90 9.99 -3.33
C ILE A 124 -13.27 11.23 -2.52
N THR A 125 -13.12 11.16 -1.20
CA THR A 125 -13.30 12.34 -0.34
C THR A 125 -12.09 13.26 -0.38
N PHE A 126 -12.28 14.55 -0.05
CA PHE A 126 -11.18 15.51 0.07
C PHE A 126 -10.09 15.06 1.05
N LEU A 127 -10.47 14.53 2.21
CA LEU A 127 -9.51 14.06 3.21
C LEU A 127 -8.72 12.83 2.74
N GLU A 128 -9.34 11.95 1.95
CA GLU A 128 -8.65 10.81 1.31
C GLU A 128 -7.67 11.30 0.24
N MET A 129 -8.10 12.21 -0.64
CA MET A 129 -7.25 12.84 -1.66
C MET A 129 -6.03 13.53 -1.04
N ALA A 130 -6.24 14.33 0.01
CA ALA A 130 -5.18 15.03 0.71
C ALA A 130 -4.22 14.07 1.43
N ARG A 131 -4.73 12.97 1.98
CA ARG A 131 -3.91 11.92 2.59
C ARG A 131 -3.06 11.20 1.55
N LEU A 132 -3.65 10.78 0.42
CA LEU A 132 -2.95 10.07 -0.64
C LEU A 132 -1.84 10.93 -1.26
N SER A 133 -2.12 12.21 -1.48
CA SER A 133 -1.10 13.13 -1.97
C SER A 133 0.03 13.37 -0.97
N ARG A 134 -0.27 13.49 0.33
CA ARG A 134 0.78 13.62 1.37
C ARG A 134 1.66 12.40 1.52
N LEU A 135 1.09 11.20 1.35
CA LEU A 135 1.89 9.98 1.35
C LEU A 135 2.91 10.02 0.21
N ARG A 136 2.47 10.38 -1.00
CA ARG A 136 3.33 10.52 -2.18
C ARG A 136 4.34 11.66 -2.10
N ASP A 137 3.93 12.86 -1.70
CA ASP A 137 4.85 14.00 -1.58
C ASP A 137 5.84 13.76 -0.41
N GLY A 138 5.40 12.99 0.59
CA GLY A 138 6.26 12.37 1.60
C GLY A 138 7.28 11.40 0.99
N PHE A 139 7.02 10.77 -0.15
CA PHE A 139 8.01 9.99 -0.92
C PHE A 139 8.90 10.86 -1.84
N GLU A 140 8.39 11.96 -2.44
CA GLU A 140 9.18 12.87 -3.30
C GLU A 140 10.13 13.79 -2.50
N THR A 141 9.70 14.33 -1.35
CA THR A 141 10.53 15.20 -0.48
C THR A 141 11.72 14.44 0.12
N LEU A 142 11.68 13.11 0.09
CA LEU A 142 12.77 12.22 0.49
C LEU A 142 13.85 12.05 -0.55
N SER A 143 13.59 12.51 -1.78
CA SER A 143 14.59 12.62 -2.82
C SER A 143 15.41 13.91 -2.70
N ASP A 144 14.94 14.91 -1.95
CA ASP A 144 15.52 16.27 -1.90
C ASP A 144 15.81 16.81 -0.49
N GLY A 145 16.00 15.91 0.49
CA GLY A 145 16.63 16.22 1.77
C GLY A 145 15.81 17.13 2.71
N GLY A 146 14.89 16.54 3.48
CA GLY A 146 14.20 17.26 4.56
C GLY A 146 13.56 16.39 5.64
N LYS A 147 14.15 16.44 6.85
CA LYS A 147 13.76 15.86 8.16
C LYS A 147 13.88 14.33 8.31
N VAL A 148 14.94 13.96 9.03
CA VAL A 148 15.69 12.71 9.01
C VAL A 148 15.01 11.48 9.66
N VAL A 149 13.86 11.61 10.33
CA VAL A 149 13.31 10.49 11.14
C VAL A 149 12.26 9.66 10.40
N ASP A 150 11.37 10.30 9.64
CA ASP A 150 10.39 9.58 8.79
C ASP A 150 10.98 9.22 7.42
N ALA A 151 12.11 9.86 7.09
CA ALA A 151 12.78 9.75 5.81
C ALA A 151 13.45 8.41 5.55
N GLN A 152 14.18 7.91 6.54
CA GLN A 152 14.91 6.65 6.45
C GLN A 152 13.98 5.42 6.35
N LEU A 153 12.71 5.54 6.79
CA LEU A 153 11.72 4.47 6.69
C LEU A 153 11.05 4.42 5.32
N ALA A 154 10.92 5.57 4.64
CA ALA A 154 10.28 5.66 3.34
C ALA A 154 11.26 5.59 2.16
N SER A 155 12.56 5.86 2.36
CA SER A 155 13.62 5.65 1.36
C SER A 155 14.24 4.25 1.36
N GLY A 156 13.78 3.35 2.24
CA GLY A 156 14.59 2.19 2.64
C GLY A 156 15.81 2.65 3.46
N PHE A 157 16.32 1.77 4.32
CA PHE A 157 17.50 2.12 5.11
C PHE A 157 18.71 2.10 4.17
N SER A 158 19.41 3.23 4.06
CA SER A 158 20.43 3.47 3.03
C SER A 158 21.79 2.83 3.32
N SER A 159 22.02 2.36 4.56
CA SER A 159 23.23 1.64 4.95
C SER A 159 22.99 0.74 6.17
N PRO A 160 23.84 -0.28 6.40
CA PRO A 160 23.81 -1.10 7.62
C PRO A 160 23.86 -0.29 8.91
N ASP A 161 24.64 0.79 8.95
CA ASP A 161 24.72 1.66 10.13
C ASP A 161 23.46 2.50 10.32
N ALA A 162 22.87 3.02 9.24
CA ALA A 162 21.60 3.74 9.29
C ALA A 162 20.46 2.83 9.78
N PHE A 163 20.41 1.60 9.28
CA PHE A 163 19.46 0.61 9.78
C PHE A 163 19.70 0.29 11.24
N ARG A 164 20.95 0.02 11.64
CA ARG A 164 21.29 -0.29 13.04
C ARG A 164 20.80 0.81 13.99
N GLN A 165 21.03 2.07 13.65
CA GLN A 165 20.60 3.20 14.46
C GLN A 165 19.07 3.30 14.52
N ALA A 166 18.39 3.20 13.39
CA ALA A 166 16.93 3.30 13.32
C ALA A 166 16.25 2.11 14.02
N PHE A 167 16.76 0.90 13.84
CA PHE A 167 16.25 -0.31 14.47
C PHE A 167 16.46 -0.31 15.98
N ALA A 168 17.63 0.14 16.46
CA ALA A 168 17.87 0.32 17.89
C ALA A 168 16.89 1.32 18.52
N ARG A 169 16.64 2.44 17.84
CA ARG A 169 15.65 3.44 18.26
C ARG A 169 14.24 2.85 18.30
N LEU A 170 13.87 2.04 17.31
CA LEU A 170 12.58 1.37 17.24
C LEU A 170 12.38 0.37 18.39
N LEU A 171 13.44 -0.31 18.81
CA LEU A 171 13.47 -1.21 19.96
C LEU A 171 13.63 -0.51 21.32
N GLY A 172 13.93 0.79 21.34
CA GLY A 172 14.24 1.53 22.56
C GLY A 172 15.53 1.04 23.24
N CYS A 173 16.52 0.59 22.48
CA CYS A 173 17.82 0.11 22.99
C CYS A 173 19.00 0.87 22.39
N LYS A 174 20.22 0.64 22.91
CA LYS A 174 21.44 1.19 22.33
C LYS A 174 21.85 0.38 21.08
N PRO A 175 22.35 1.03 20.01
CA PRO A 175 22.89 0.34 18.83
C PRO A 175 23.94 -0.76 19.12
N ALA A 176 24.71 -0.58 20.20
CA ALA A 176 25.73 -1.53 20.65
C ALA A 176 25.16 -2.82 21.28
N GLU A 177 23.89 -2.82 21.69
CA GLU A 177 23.21 -4.02 22.21
C GLU A 177 22.80 -4.99 21.08
N LEU A 178 22.76 -4.52 19.83
CA LEU A 178 22.36 -5.31 18.66
C LEU A 178 23.58 -6.02 18.06
N LYS A 179 23.88 -7.22 18.55
CA LYS A 179 25.02 -8.01 18.07
C LYS A 179 24.70 -8.76 16.78
N GLY A 180 25.70 -9.24 16.05
CA GLY A 180 25.51 -9.99 14.80
C GLY A 180 25.22 -11.48 15.00
N ASP A 181 25.45 -12.00 16.21
CA ASP A 181 25.38 -13.41 16.59
C ASP A 181 24.11 -13.76 17.39
N GLY A 182 23.13 -12.85 17.45
CA GLY A 182 21.91 -13.09 18.20
C GLY A 182 21.09 -14.26 17.63
N LEU A 183 20.39 -14.99 18.53
CA LEU A 183 19.50 -16.10 18.18
C LEU A 183 18.46 -15.71 17.11
N LEU A 184 17.92 -14.50 17.22
CA LEU A 184 17.14 -13.87 16.15
C LEU A 184 17.97 -12.76 15.53
N LYS A 185 17.90 -12.64 14.20
CA LYS A 185 18.53 -11.56 13.45
C LYS A 185 17.46 -10.81 12.67
N ALA A 186 17.58 -9.49 12.70
CA ALA A 186 16.73 -8.60 11.92
C ALA A 186 17.51 -8.03 10.74
N ASP A 187 16.86 -7.99 9.59
CA ASP A 187 17.31 -7.25 8.41
C ASP A 187 16.13 -6.55 7.75
N TRP A 188 16.43 -5.68 6.81
CA TRP A 188 15.43 -5.03 5.98
C TRP A 188 15.71 -5.25 4.50
N PHE A 189 14.66 -5.06 3.70
CA PHE A 189 14.80 -4.95 2.26
C PHE A 189 13.61 -4.18 1.68
N ASP A 190 13.81 -3.61 0.50
CA ASP A 190 12.77 -2.88 -0.20
C ASP A 190 11.82 -3.80 -0.96
N THR A 191 10.56 -3.37 -1.03
CA THR A 191 9.54 -3.97 -1.89
C THR A 191 8.81 -2.87 -2.66
N PRO A 192 8.06 -3.19 -3.73
CA PRO A 192 7.21 -2.23 -4.41
C PRO A 192 6.17 -1.53 -3.51
N LEU A 193 5.94 -2.05 -2.29
CA LEU A 193 5.01 -1.49 -1.30
C LEU A 193 5.72 -0.80 -0.11
N GLY A 194 7.02 -0.59 -0.22
CA GLY A 194 7.87 0.02 0.79
C GLY A 194 8.80 -0.97 1.50
N ALA A 195 9.68 -0.45 2.34
CA ALA A 195 10.65 -1.24 3.10
C ALA A 195 9.94 -2.20 4.08
N MET A 196 10.41 -3.43 4.12
CA MET A 196 9.97 -4.45 5.07
C MET A 196 11.12 -4.85 5.97
N ILE A 197 10.80 -5.17 7.22
CA ILE A 197 11.71 -5.76 8.19
C ILE A 197 11.38 -7.24 8.29
N ALA A 198 12.40 -8.07 8.15
CA ALA A 198 12.34 -9.49 8.43
C ALA A 198 13.11 -9.79 9.73
N VAL A 199 12.54 -10.65 10.57
CA VAL A 199 13.23 -11.21 11.74
C VAL A 199 13.17 -12.72 11.65
N SER A 200 14.32 -13.37 11.73
CA SER A 200 14.45 -14.82 11.58
C SER A 200 15.56 -15.38 12.44
N ASP A 201 15.45 -16.67 12.79
CA ASP A 201 16.60 -17.46 13.21
C ASP A 201 17.23 -18.13 11.97
N ASP A 202 18.13 -19.09 12.17
CA ASP A 202 18.78 -19.81 11.07
C ASP A 202 17.85 -20.82 10.36
N ARG A 203 16.62 -21.04 10.87
CA ARG A 203 15.68 -22.08 10.39
C ARG A 203 14.39 -21.51 9.82
N ALA A 204 13.86 -20.42 10.38
CA ALA A 204 12.54 -19.91 10.06
C ALA A 204 12.40 -18.40 10.24
N LEU A 205 11.37 -17.86 9.59
CA LEU A 205 10.92 -16.48 9.67
C LEU A 205 9.94 -16.30 10.83
N HIS A 206 10.21 -15.34 11.71
CA HIS A 206 9.42 -15.03 12.91
C HIS A 206 8.56 -13.78 12.73
N LEU A 207 9.01 -12.83 11.92
CA LEU A 207 8.30 -11.59 11.60
C LEU A 207 8.67 -11.10 10.21
N LEU A 208 7.68 -10.57 9.51
CA LEU A 208 7.81 -9.87 8.25
C LEU A 208 6.76 -8.77 8.20
N GLU A 209 7.18 -7.51 8.34
CA GLU A 209 6.25 -6.37 8.43
C GLU A 209 6.81 -5.12 7.76
N PHE A 210 5.92 -4.23 7.34
CA PHE A 210 6.30 -2.93 6.81
C PHE A 210 6.94 -2.06 7.89
N ALA A 211 8.07 -1.43 7.57
CA ALA A 211 8.87 -0.66 8.53
C ALA A 211 8.10 0.52 9.15
N ASP A 212 7.06 1.01 8.46
CA ASP A 212 6.17 2.10 8.89
C ASP A 212 4.92 1.66 9.68
N ARG A 213 4.76 0.35 9.92
CA ARG A 213 3.60 -0.17 10.67
C ARG A 213 3.65 0.29 12.12
N LYS A 214 2.59 0.96 12.57
CA LYS A 214 2.47 1.48 13.95
C LYS A 214 2.64 0.43 15.05
N ALA A 215 2.24 -0.82 14.79
CA ALA A 215 2.34 -1.90 15.76
C ALA A 215 3.74 -2.54 15.82
N LEU A 216 4.60 -2.31 14.82
CA LEU A 216 5.90 -2.97 14.68
C LEU A 216 6.81 -2.83 15.92
N PRO A 217 6.93 -1.66 16.58
CA PRO A 217 7.75 -1.55 17.79
C PRO A 217 7.31 -2.50 18.91
N ALA A 218 6.00 -2.64 19.12
CA ALA A 218 5.45 -3.53 20.15
C ALA A 218 5.62 -5.01 19.79
N GLU A 219 5.61 -5.34 18.50
CA GLU A 219 5.82 -6.70 17.99
C GLU A 219 7.28 -7.12 18.16
N LEU A 220 8.21 -6.24 17.80
CA LEU A 220 9.65 -6.46 17.97
C LEU A 220 10.07 -6.51 19.44
N ALA A 221 9.51 -5.66 20.30
CA ALA A 221 9.75 -5.71 21.74
C ALA A 221 9.29 -7.06 22.35
N ARG A 222 8.19 -7.62 21.86
CA ARG A 222 7.69 -8.93 22.29
C ARG A 222 8.62 -10.06 21.88
N LEU A 223 9.07 -10.06 20.62
CA LEU A 223 10.06 -11.04 20.13
C LEU A 223 11.36 -10.95 20.92
N ARG A 224 11.89 -9.74 21.11
CA ARG A 224 13.11 -9.51 21.90
C ARG A 224 12.97 -10.06 23.31
N LYS A 225 11.81 -9.89 23.96
CA LYS A 225 11.54 -10.46 25.29
C LYS A 225 11.53 -11.99 25.29
N GLN A 226 10.96 -12.62 24.26
CA GLN A 226 10.91 -14.09 24.14
C GLN A 226 12.32 -14.70 24.02
N VAL A 227 13.25 -14.01 23.36
CA VAL A 227 14.65 -14.44 23.24
C VAL A 227 15.57 -13.79 24.29
N LYS A 228 15.01 -13.29 25.40
CA LYS A 228 15.76 -12.69 26.53
C LYS A 228 16.77 -11.62 26.11
N GLY A 229 16.44 -10.83 25.08
CA GLY A 229 17.29 -9.75 24.58
C GLY A 229 18.20 -10.13 23.41
N ASP A 230 18.26 -11.42 23.05
CA ASP A 230 19.16 -11.96 22.02
C ASP A 230 18.63 -11.75 20.58
N LEU A 231 18.32 -10.48 20.28
CA LEU A 231 17.88 -10.01 18.96
C LEU A 231 18.97 -9.13 18.36
N GLY A 232 19.61 -9.66 17.33
CA GLY A 232 20.70 -9.05 16.60
C GLY A 232 20.30 -8.43 15.26
N LEU A 233 21.30 -7.97 14.51
CA LEU A 233 21.15 -7.54 13.12
C LEU A 233 21.94 -8.46 12.21
N GLY A 234 21.34 -8.78 11.06
CA GLY A 234 21.97 -9.61 10.05
C GLY A 234 20.96 -10.42 9.28
N ARG A 235 21.45 -11.05 8.22
CA ARG A 235 20.66 -11.93 7.37
C ARG A 235 20.85 -13.36 7.79
N THR A 236 19.77 -14.14 7.70
CA THR A 236 19.81 -15.60 7.79
C THR A 236 19.27 -16.21 6.49
N THR A 237 19.41 -17.52 6.33
CA THR A 237 18.87 -18.23 5.17
C THR A 237 17.37 -17.94 4.95
N PRO A 238 16.48 -17.96 5.98
CA PRO A 238 15.10 -17.50 5.82
C PRO A 238 14.95 -16.05 5.34
N THR A 239 15.83 -15.13 5.76
CA THR A 239 15.80 -13.73 5.30
C THR A 239 16.09 -13.63 3.80
N ASP A 240 17.13 -14.32 3.34
CA ASP A 240 17.50 -14.34 1.93
C ASP A 240 16.43 -14.99 1.06
N GLN A 241 15.88 -16.10 1.55
CA GLN A 241 14.77 -16.78 0.89
C GLN A 241 13.57 -15.85 0.75
N ILE A 242 13.06 -15.27 1.83
CA ILE A 242 11.84 -14.43 1.73
C ILE A 242 12.05 -13.17 0.88
N SER A 243 13.25 -12.59 0.90
CA SER A 243 13.60 -11.45 0.05
C SER A 243 13.52 -11.82 -1.44
N LEU A 244 14.02 -13.00 -1.81
CA LEU A 244 13.91 -13.54 -3.17
C LEU A 244 12.46 -13.89 -3.54
N GLU A 245 11.75 -14.62 -2.67
CA GLU A 245 10.38 -15.05 -2.92
C GLU A 245 9.44 -13.86 -3.11
N LEU A 246 9.59 -12.78 -2.33
CA LEU A 246 8.81 -11.56 -2.52
C LEU A 246 9.11 -10.87 -3.84
N ARG A 247 10.37 -10.83 -4.27
CA ARG A 247 10.73 -10.29 -5.59
C ARG A 247 10.04 -11.06 -6.70
N GLU A 248 10.15 -12.40 -6.68
CA GLU A 248 9.49 -13.27 -7.65
C GLU A 248 7.96 -13.16 -7.63
N PHE A 249 7.38 -12.98 -6.44
CA PHE A 249 5.94 -12.76 -6.27
C PHE A 249 5.49 -11.47 -6.95
N PHE A 250 6.16 -10.34 -6.69
CA PHE A 250 5.82 -9.06 -7.33
C PHE A 250 6.09 -9.04 -8.84
N GLU A 251 7.00 -9.89 -9.33
CA GLU A 251 7.25 -10.12 -10.76
C GLU A 251 6.23 -11.10 -11.40
N GLY A 252 5.36 -11.74 -10.61
CA GLY A 252 4.40 -12.74 -11.08
C GLY A 252 5.02 -14.08 -11.49
N LYS A 253 6.27 -14.34 -11.09
CA LYS A 253 6.99 -15.60 -11.33
C LYS A 253 6.65 -16.67 -10.29
N ARG A 254 6.26 -16.24 -9.09
CA ARG A 254 5.92 -17.10 -7.94
C ARG A 254 4.50 -16.81 -7.45
N LEU A 255 3.80 -17.87 -7.03
CA LEU A 255 2.44 -17.78 -6.50
C LEU A 255 2.37 -18.05 -4.99
N ASP A 256 3.29 -18.88 -4.49
CA ASP A 256 3.33 -19.37 -3.11
C ASP A 256 4.69 -19.13 -2.46
N PHE A 257 4.69 -19.11 -1.12
CA PHE A 257 5.87 -18.88 -0.29
C PHE A 257 6.25 -20.15 0.47
N ASP A 258 7.52 -20.55 0.36
CA ASP A 258 8.05 -21.78 0.94
C ASP A 258 8.93 -21.52 2.17
N VAL A 259 9.20 -20.25 2.49
CA VAL A 259 9.99 -19.90 3.66
C VAL A 259 9.36 -20.50 4.93
N PRO A 260 10.14 -21.24 5.75
CA PRO A 260 9.62 -21.79 7.00
C PRO A 260 9.19 -20.68 7.96
N LEU A 261 8.07 -20.86 8.67
CA LEU A 261 7.47 -19.82 9.52
C LEU A 261 7.37 -20.27 10.98
N VAL A 262 7.66 -19.36 11.91
CA VAL A 262 7.27 -19.47 13.31
C VAL A 262 6.11 -18.53 13.60
N MET A 263 4.95 -19.11 13.90
CA MET A 263 3.71 -18.38 14.17
C MET A 263 3.55 -18.07 15.67
N HIS A 264 3.80 -16.81 16.05
CA HIS A 264 3.66 -16.32 17.44
C HIS A 264 2.21 -15.94 17.77
N GLY A 265 1.37 -16.94 18.04
CA GLY A 265 -0.04 -16.74 18.41
C GLY A 265 -0.60 -17.85 19.30
N THR A 266 -1.84 -17.65 19.78
CA THR A 266 -2.60 -18.75 20.41
C THR A 266 -2.89 -19.83 19.37
N GLU A 267 -3.22 -21.06 19.78
CA GLU A 267 -3.60 -22.11 18.82
C GLU A 267 -4.76 -21.68 17.93
N PHE A 268 -5.76 -20.98 18.47
CA PHE A 268 -6.83 -20.38 17.67
C PHE A 268 -6.30 -19.39 16.62
N THR A 269 -5.37 -18.52 17.00
CA THR A 269 -4.75 -17.56 16.06
C THR A 269 -3.95 -18.27 14.97
N LYS A 270 -3.18 -19.31 15.33
CA LYS A 270 -2.43 -20.14 14.38
C LYS A 270 -3.37 -20.86 13.42
N ASP A 271 -4.51 -21.38 13.90
CA ASP A 271 -5.53 -22.00 13.04
C ASP A 271 -6.07 -20.99 12.02
N VAL A 272 -6.40 -19.76 12.45
CA VAL A 272 -6.83 -18.70 11.53
C VAL A 272 -5.75 -18.46 10.48
N TRP A 273 -4.48 -18.34 10.87
CA TRP A 273 -3.38 -18.09 9.93
C TRP A 273 -3.14 -19.24 8.96
N ARG A 274 -3.31 -20.50 9.39
CA ARG A 274 -3.28 -21.68 8.49
C ARG A 274 -4.42 -21.61 7.47
N GLU A 275 -5.62 -21.21 7.88
CA GLU A 275 -6.75 -21.02 6.95
C GLU A 275 -6.53 -19.84 5.99
N LEU A 276 -5.91 -18.74 6.43
CA LEU A 276 -5.56 -17.63 5.54
C LEU A 276 -4.67 -18.11 4.40
N ARG A 277 -3.64 -18.93 4.70
CA ARG A 277 -2.74 -19.50 3.68
C ARG A 277 -3.43 -20.43 2.67
N ARG A 278 -4.63 -20.93 2.99
CA ARG A 278 -5.44 -21.76 2.08
C ARG A 278 -6.30 -20.95 1.12
N ILE A 279 -6.39 -19.62 1.28
CA ILE A 279 -7.10 -18.76 0.34
C ILE A 279 -6.23 -18.62 -0.92
N PRO A 280 -6.67 -19.03 -2.12
CA PRO A 280 -5.85 -18.95 -3.33
C PRO A 280 -5.49 -17.51 -3.71
N ILE A 281 -4.43 -17.36 -4.50
CA ILE A 281 -4.06 -16.08 -5.10
C ILE A 281 -5.21 -15.53 -5.96
N GLY A 282 -5.50 -14.23 -5.84
CA GLY A 282 -6.58 -13.58 -6.58
C GLY A 282 -7.99 -13.86 -6.05
N ALA A 283 -8.13 -14.74 -5.05
CA ALA A 283 -9.39 -14.96 -4.36
C ALA A 283 -9.47 -14.14 -3.05
N THR A 284 -10.68 -13.77 -2.67
CA THR A 284 -10.95 -13.13 -1.37
C THR A 284 -12.01 -13.90 -0.59
N LYS A 285 -12.00 -13.74 0.74
CA LYS A 285 -13.05 -14.25 1.64
C LYS A 285 -13.49 -13.20 2.63
N SER A 286 -14.74 -13.27 3.08
CA SER A 286 -15.19 -12.48 4.22
C SER A 286 -14.78 -13.12 5.55
N TYR A 287 -14.70 -12.33 6.62
CA TYR A 287 -14.44 -12.84 7.98
C TYR A 287 -15.45 -13.91 8.42
N SER A 288 -16.72 -13.78 8.03
CA SER A 288 -17.78 -14.74 8.37
C SER A 288 -17.65 -16.04 7.58
N GLN A 289 -17.26 -15.99 6.31
CA GLN A 289 -16.93 -17.18 5.52
C GLN A 289 -15.75 -17.94 6.12
N LEU A 290 -14.69 -17.23 6.51
CA LEU A 290 -13.51 -17.83 7.14
C LEU A 290 -13.90 -18.50 8.48
N ALA A 291 -14.69 -17.83 9.31
CA ALA A 291 -15.19 -18.39 10.57
C ALA A 291 -16.04 -19.66 10.37
N ARG A 292 -16.89 -19.68 9.34
CA ARG A 292 -17.69 -20.87 8.97
C ARG A 292 -16.82 -22.03 8.51
N GLN A 293 -15.83 -21.75 7.65
CA GLN A 293 -14.89 -22.77 7.16
C GLN A 293 -14.10 -23.43 8.30
N MET A 294 -13.79 -22.67 9.35
CA MET A 294 -13.16 -23.18 10.57
C MET A 294 -14.10 -23.98 11.49
N GLY A 295 -15.37 -24.18 11.12
CA GLY A 295 -16.38 -24.78 11.99
C GLY A 295 -16.78 -23.91 13.20
N LYS A 296 -16.47 -22.61 13.17
CA LYS A 296 -16.65 -21.67 14.29
C LYS A 296 -17.46 -20.43 13.85
N PRO A 297 -18.70 -20.58 13.34
CA PRO A 297 -19.47 -19.49 12.73
C PRO A 297 -19.72 -18.28 13.66
N SER A 298 -19.84 -18.51 14.97
CA SER A 298 -20.02 -17.47 15.99
C SER A 298 -18.73 -16.66 16.28
N SER A 299 -17.57 -17.10 15.79
CA SER A 299 -16.25 -16.52 16.13
C SER A 299 -15.76 -15.45 15.15
N THR A 300 -16.63 -14.85 14.35
CA THR A 300 -16.27 -13.86 13.30
C THR A 300 -15.39 -12.72 13.85
N ARG A 301 -15.72 -12.14 15.00
CA ARG A 301 -14.91 -11.07 15.62
C ARG A 301 -13.54 -11.57 16.11
N ALA A 302 -13.45 -12.80 16.60
CA ALA A 302 -12.19 -13.39 17.03
C ALA A 302 -11.29 -13.68 15.82
N VAL A 303 -11.86 -14.16 14.72
CA VAL A 303 -11.17 -14.33 13.42
C VAL A 303 -10.63 -13.00 12.91
N ALA A 304 -11.44 -11.93 12.94
CA ALA A 304 -10.98 -10.60 12.52
C ALA A 304 -9.80 -10.08 13.36
N ARG A 305 -9.84 -10.29 14.68
CA ARG A 305 -8.71 -9.94 15.57
C ARG A 305 -7.46 -10.77 15.27
N ALA A 306 -7.62 -12.08 15.04
CA ALA A 306 -6.50 -12.96 14.67
C ALA A 306 -5.90 -12.57 13.31
N ASN A 307 -6.73 -12.17 12.33
CA ASN A 307 -6.28 -11.65 11.04
C ASN A 307 -5.43 -10.38 11.21
N GLY A 308 -5.88 -9.43 12.04
CA GLY A 308 -5.14 -8.19 12.33
C GLY A 308 -3.87 -8.41 13.16
N ALA A 309 -3.80 -9.49 13.92
CA ALA A 309 -2.63 -9.86 14.72
C ALA A 309 -1.51 -10.53 13.90
N ASN A 310 -1.71 -10.76 12.60
CA ASN A 310 -0.68 -11.31 11.72
C ASN A 310 0.59 -10.42 11.75
N GLN A 311 1.74 -11.08 11.89
CA GLN A 311 3.08 -10.50 11.96
C GLN A 311 3.97 -10.96 10.80
N ILE A 312 3.42 -11.73 9.85
CA ILE A 312 4.11 -12.24 8.67
C ILE A 312 3.30 -11.80 7.45
N ALA A 313 3.30 -10.49 7.19
CA ALA A 313 2.55 -9.86 6.13
C ALA A 313 2.88 -10.46 4.75
N ILE A 314 1.91 -10.42 3.84
CA ILE A 314 1.98 -11.00 2.47
C ILE A 314 2.01 -12.53 2.48
N VAL A 315 2.96 -13.15 3.19
CA VAL A 315 3.15 -14.61 3.26
C VAL A 315 1.97 -15.31 3.95
N ILE A 316 1.53 -14.77 5.08
CA ILE A 316 0.21 -15.09 5.63
C ILE A 316 -0.74 -14.03 5.05
N PRO A 317 -1.61 -14.39 4.08
CA PRO A 317 -2.26 -13.41 3.22
C PRO A 317 -3.51 -12.79 3.86
N CYS A 318 -3.31 -12.06 4.97
CA CYS A 318 -4.38 -11.39 5.71
C CYS A 318 -5.08 -10.27 4.92
N HIS A 319 -4.47 -9.82 3.81
CA HIS A 319 -5.08 -8.89 2.85
C HIS A 319 -6.20 -9.54 2.01
N ARG A 320 -6.21 -10.88 1.85
CA ARG A 320 -7.28 -11.60 1.12
C ARG A 320 -8.61 -11.68 1.89
N VAL A 321 -8.67 -11.18 3.12
CA VAL A 321 -9.91 -11.15 3.91
C VAL A 321 -10.57 -9.78 3.87
N VAL A 322 -11.83 -9.70 3.45
CA VAL A 322 -12.59 -8.45 3.23
C VAL A 322 -13.87 -8.39 4.07
N GLY A 323 -14.57 -7.25 4.03
CA GLY A 323 -15.91 -7.10 4.59
C GLY A 323 -16.93 -8.02 3.91
N MET A 324 -18.10 -8.21 4.53
CA MET A 324 -19.17 -9.02 3.95
C MET A 324 -19.74 -8.42 2.66
N ASP A 325 -19.68 -7.09 2.57
CA ASP A 325 -20.04 -6.27 1.41
C ASP A 325 -18.94 -6.20 0.34
N GLY A 326 -17.84 -6.93 0.52
CA GLY A 326 -16.65 -6.84 -0.35
C GLY A 326 -15.76 -5.63 -0.04
N GLY A 327 -16.15 -4.76 0.90
CA GLY A 327 -15.40 -3.57 1.25
C GLY A 327 -14.06 -3.88 1.92
N LEU A 328 -13.03 -3.11 1.57
CA LEU A 328 -11.75 -3.19 2.26
C LEU A 328 -11.86 -2.62 3.68
N THR A 329 -11.69 -3.49 4.66
CA THR A 329 -11.65 -3.11 6.08
C THR A 329 -10.35 -3.58 6.71
N GLY A 330 -9.75 -2.75 7.55
CA GLY A 330 -8.60 -3.08 8.42
C GLY A 330 -7.39 -3.73 7.74
N TYR A 331 -6.24 -3.05 7.76
CA TYR A 331 -4.96 -3.66 7.40
C TYR A 331 -3.82 -3.01 8.17
N GLY A 332 -2.95 -3.82 8.78
CA GLY A 332 -1.83 -3.34 9.60
C GLY A 332 -0.88 -2.41 8.85
N GLY A 333 -0.64 -2.71 7.56
CA GLY A 333 0.15 -1.88 6.65
C GLY A 333 -0.63 -0.76 5.93
N GLY A 334 -1.90 -0.53 6.28
CA GLY A 334 -2.76 0.46 5.62
C GLY A 334 -3.55 -0.06 4.42
N LEU A 335 -4.77 0.46 4.23
CA LEU A 335 -5.71 -0.03 3.20
C LEU A 335 -5.17 0.06 1.77
N TRP A 336 -4.30 1.03 1.47
CA TRP A 336 -3.69 1.16 0.15
C TRP A 336 -2.83 -0.05 -0.21
N ARG A 337 -2.05 -0.59 0.74
CA ARG A 337 -1.25 -1.81 0.53
C ARG A 337 -2.14 -3.02 0.31
N LYS A 338 -3.23 -3.11 1.08
CA LYS A 338 -4.23 -4.18 0.94
C LYS A 338 -4.85 -4.19 -0.46
N GLN A 339 -5.31 -3.03 -0.95
CA GLN A 339 -5.83 -2.92 -2.31
C GLN A 339 -4.76 -3.30 -3.33
N LYS A 340 -3.55 -2.74 -3.22
CA LYS A 340 -2.48 -2.99 -4.18
C LYS A 340 -2.07 -4.47 -4.24
N LEU A 341 -2.01 -5.16 -3.10
CA LEU A 341 -1.75 -6.60 -3.05
C LEU A 341 -2.85 -7.38 -3.77
N ILE A 342 -4.12 -7.05 -3.53
CA ILE A 342 -5.25 -7.69 -4.23
C ILE A 342 -5.14 -7.47 -5.74
N ASP A 343 -4.83 -6.25 -6.19
CA ASP A 343 -4.69 -5.93 -7.62
C ASP A 343 -3.53 -6.69 -8.28
N VAL A 344 -2.39 -6.77 -7.59
CA VAL A 344 -1.21 -7.53 -8.04
C VAL A 344 -1.59 -9.00 -8.18
N GLU A 345 -2.25 -9.58 -7.18
CA GLU A 345 -2.68 -10.97 -7.20
C GLU A 345 -3.72 -11.26 -8.28
N LEU A 346 -4.70 -10.38 -8.49
CA LEU A 346 -5.68 -10.51 -9.57
C LEU A 346 -5.00 -10.49 -10.95
N LYS A 347 -4.01 -9.62 -11.14
CA LYS A 347 -3.23 -9.56 -12.38
C LYS A 347 -2.44 -10.84 -12.61
N ILE A 348 -1.80 -11.38 -11.56
CA ILE A 348 -1.05 -12.63 -11.63
C ILE A 348 -2.00 -13.81 -11.90
N ALA A 349 -3.12 -13.88 -11.20
CA ALA A 349 -4.12 -14.94 -11.38
C ALA A 349 -4.68 -14.94 -12.81
N ARG A 350 -4.98 -13.76 -13.38
CA ARG A 350 -5.41 -13.62 -14.78
C ARG A 350 -4.32 -14.05 -15.76
N SER A 351 -3.07 -13.62 -15.57
CA SER A 351 -1.98 -13.97 -16.50
C SER A 351 -1.62 -15.46 -16.48
N LYS A 352 -1.96 -16.16 -15.39
CA LYS A 352 -1.77 -17.60 -15.22
C LYS A 352 -3.02 -18.44 -15.56
N GLY A 353 -4.13 -17.81 -15.96
CA GLY A 353 -5.39 -18.51 -16.26
C GLY A 353 -6.06 -19.16 -15.04
N LEU A 354 -5.79 -18.65 -13.83
CA LEU A 354 -6.34 -19.18 -12.57
C LEU A 354 -7.72 -18.63 -12.23
N ILE A 355 -8.08 -17.49 -12.83
CA ILE A 355 -9.41 -16.89 -12.76
C ILE A 355 -9.87 -16.55 -14.17
N ASP A 356 -11.13 -16.89 -14.45
CA ASP A 356 -11.72 -16.74 -15.78
C ASP A 356 -11.95 -15.26 -16.10
N VAL A 357 -11.80 -14.87 -17.37
CA VAL A 357 -11.95 -13.47 -17.84
C VAL A 357 -13.44 -13.15 -18.14
N SER A 358 -14.34 -14.01 -17.69
CA SER A 358 -15.77 -14.00 -18.02
C SER A 358 -16.58 -13.59 -16.78
N GLY A 359 -16.94 -12.32 -16.65
CA GLY A 359 -17.85 -11.86 -15.59
C GLY A 359 -17.92 -10.35 -15.46
#